data_AF-A0A5C6M1D2-F1
#
_entry.id   AF-A0A5C6M1D2-F1
#
_cell.length_a   1.000
_cell.length_b   1.000
_cell.length_c   1.000
_cell.angle_alpha   90.00
_cell.angle_beta   90.00
_cell.angle_gamma   90.00
#
_symmetry.space_group_name_H-M   'P 1'
#
loop_
_entity.id
_entity.type
_entity.pdbx_description
1 polymer ?
#
loop_
_entity_poly.entity_id
_entity_poly.type
_entity_poly.pdbx_seq_one_letter_code
_entity_poly.pdbx_strand_id
1 'polypeptide(L)'
;MRSGNPTLNESTFQDLGAFSETGMNWVDGAAARSTTMTIQGTAQKTFILLLIAFATAAFTWMKVMNGGAVNFAAAAPWVLGGSIVGLICSLVICFKPTTAPTMAPVYAAAEGLFLGGLSATFENRYPGIVVLATGCTFGTLAALLLAYQSGLIKATENFKLGVFAATGGLALMYLISFAGSQPRRSAESRRARLRLRLSGR
;
A
#
# COMPACT_ATOMS: atom_id res chain seq x y z
N MET A 1 -18.41 6.34 -40.24
CA MET A 1 -19.36 7.23 -40.94
C MET A 1 -18.67 8.56 -41.14
N ARG A 2 -18.49 9.01 -42.39
CA ARG A 2 -17.69 10.20 -42.73
C ARG A 2 -18.52 11.46 -42.48
N SER A 3 -18.22 12.20 -41.43
CA SER A 3 -18.76 13.55 -41.20
C SER A 3 -18.04 14.51 -42.15
N GLY A 4 -18.77 15.11 -43.11
CA GLY A 4 -18.26 16.09 -44.08
C GLY A 4 -17.99 17.47 -43.49
N ASN A 5 -17.38 17.54 -42.31
CA ASN A 5 -17.03 18.78 -41.63
C ASN A 5 -15.50 18.97 -41.59
N PRO A 6 -14.93 19.95 -42.32
CA PRO A 6 -13.47 20.15 -42.43
C PRO A 6 -12.79 20.60 -41.12
N THR A 7 -13.55 20.91 -40.08
CA THR A 7 -13.01 21.22 -38.73
C THR A 7 -12.82 19.99 -37.84
N LEU A 8 -13.43 18.85 -38.18
CA LEU A 8 -13.29 17.59 -37.45
C LEU A 8 -12.41 16.63 -38.27
N ASN A 9 -11.10 16.87 -38.24
CA ASN A 9 -10.14 16.04 -38.95
C ASN A 9 -9.97 14.68 -38.24
N GLU A 10 -9.74 13.62 -39.02
CA GLU A 10 -9.61 12.24 -38.53
C GLU A 10 -8.40 12.10 -37.59
N SER A 11 -7.39 12.96 -37.76
CA SER A 11 -6.26 13.09 -36.85
C SER A 11 -6.67 13.50 -35.43
N THR A 12 -7.71 14.32 -35.25
CA THR A 12 -8.18 14.73 -33.92
C THR A 12 -8.80 13.55 -33.15
N PHE A 13 -9.43 12.60 -33.85
CA PHE A 13 -9.99 11.40 -33.24
C PHE A 13 -8.92 10.34 -32.94
N GLN A 14 -7.88 10.27 -33.78
CA GLN A 14 -6.70 9.46 -33.49
C GLN A 14 -5.92 10.05 -32.30
N ASP A 15 -5.79 11.38 -32.23
CA ASP A 15 -5.06 12.08 -31.18
C ASP A 15 -5.81 12.05 -29.83
N LEU A 16 -7.14 12.07 -29.82
CA LEU A 16 -7.93 11.79 -28.60
C LEU A 16 -7.79 10.34 -28.11
N GLY A 17 -7.50 9.40 -29.01
CA GLY A 17 -7.00 8.07 -28.66
C GLY A 17 -5.54 8.11 -28.17
N ALA A 18 -4.72 8.99 -28.75
CA ALA A 18 -3.30 9.18 -28.45
C ALA A 18 -3.02 9.94 -27.14
N PHE A 19 -3.95 10.76 -26.65
CA PHE A 19 -3.84 11.38 -25.32
C PHE A 19 -3.97 10.35 -24.19
N SER A 20 -4.35 9.09 -24.51
CA SER A 20 -4.22 7.93 -23.61
C SER A 20 -2.92 7.13 -23.81
N GLU A 21 -2.05 7.57 -24.71
CA GLU A 21 -0.94 6.78 -25.30
C GLU A 21 0.43 7.05 -24.66
N THR A 22 0.59 8.02 -23.77
CA THR A 22 1.82 8.15 -22.97
C THR A 22 1.77 7.25 -21.71
N GLY A 23 1.56 5.95 -21.95
CA GLY A 23 1.20 4.93 -20.97
C GLY A 23 1.96 3.61 -21.11
N MET A 24 3.12 3.61 -21.77
CA MET A 24 4.17 2.56 -21.74
C MET A 24 3.80 1.12 -22.09
N ASN A 25 4.17 0.76 -23.31
CA ASN A 25 4.54 -0.58 -23.73
C ASN A 25 5.89 -0.97 -23.10
N TRP A 26 5.90 -1.99 -22.23
CA TRP A 26 7.11 -2.66 -21.72
C TRP A 26 7.22 -4.11 -22.23
N VAL A 27 6.57 -4.43 -23.34
CA VAL A 27 6.70 -5.76 -23.95
C VAL A 27 6.82 -5.56 -25.46
N ASP A 28 8.02 -5.72 -25.98
CA ASP A 28 8.24 -5.80 -27.41
C ASP A 28 7.46 -6.97 -28.01
N GLY A 29 6.79 -6.69 -29.13
CA GLY A 29 6.43 -7.69 -30.13
C GLY A 29 5.02 -8.27 -30.00
N ALA A 30 4.16 -7.85 -30.93
CA ALA A 30 2.92 -8.51 -31.31
C ALA A 30 1.77 -8.49 -30.27
N ALA A 31 1.12 -7.34 -30.14
CA ALA A 31 -0.26 -7.22 -30.60
C ALA A 31 -0.76 -5.80 -30.37
N ALA A 32 -1.16 -5.15 -31.46
CA ALA A 32 -2.27 -4.20 -31.41
C ALA A 32 -3.48 -4.93 -30.78
N ARG A 33 -3.66 -4.83 -29.46
CA ARG A 33 -4.84 -5.36 -28.78
C ARG A 33 -5.34 -4.36 -27.76
N SER A 34 -6.45 -3.75 -28.15
CA SER A 34 -7.49 -3.15 -27.33
C SER A 34 -7.08 -1.99 -26.43
N THR A 35 -7.40 -0.80 -26.92
CA THR A 35 -7.75 0.46 -26.27
C THR A 35 -8.82 0.30 -25.18
N THR A 36 -8.64 -0.61 -24.22
CA THR A 36 -9.58 -0.88 -23.12
C THR A 36 -8.80 -1.39 -21.92
N MET A 37 -8.89 -0.69 -20.78
CA MET A 37 -8.30 -1.17 -19.52
C MET A 37 -8.86 -2.56 -19.19
N THR A 38 -8.01 -3.58 -19.29
CA THR A 38 -8.39 -4.93 -18.88
C THR A 38 -8.09 -5.11 -17.40
N ILE A 39 -9.04 -5.69 -16.68
CA ILE A 39 -8.91 -6.12 -15.28
C ILE A 39 -7.61 -6.93 -15.09
N GLN A 40 -7.33 -7.82 -16.05
CA GLN A 40 -6.17 -8.70 -16.06
C GLN A 40 -4.85 -7.94 -16.25
N GLY A 41 -4.81 -6.94 -17.14
CA GLY A 41 -3.63 -6.11 -17.35
C GLY A 41 -3.31 -5.23 -16.15
N THR A 42 -4.32 -4.66 -15.50
CA THR A 42 -4.13 -3.86 -14.27
C THR A 42 -3.62 -4.72 -13.12
N ALA A 43 -4.18 -5.91 -12.90
CA ALA A 43 -3.75 -6.82 -11.85
C ALA A 43 -2.29 -7.28 -12.01
N GLN A 44 -1.85 -7.54 -13.25
CA GLN A 44 -0.47 -7.95 -13.50
C GLN A 44 0.53 -6.81 -13.28
N LYS A 45 0.19 -5.57 -13.66
CA LYS A 45 1.02 -4.39 -13.40
C LYS A 45 1.13 -4.09 -11.90
N THR A 46 0.04 -4.19 -11.13
CA THR A 46 0.07 -3.98 -9.67
C THR A 46 0.85 -5.07 -8.95
N PHE A 47 0.78 -6.33 -9.42
CA PHE A 47 1.60 -7.42 -8.88
C PHE A 47 3.10 -7.16 -9.04
N ILE A 48 3.54 -6.71 -10.22
CA ILE A 48 4.95 -6.40 -10.49
C ILE A 48 5.42 -5.24 -9.59
N LEU A 49 4.62 -4.17 -9.46
CA LEU A 49 4.95 -3.03 -8.60
C LEU A 49 5.03 -3.42 -7.12
N LEU A 50 4.12 -4.28 -6.67
CA LEU A 50 4.12 -4.80 -5.30
C LEU A 50 5.36 -5.63 -5.03
N LEU A 51 5.75 -6.51 -5.97
CA LEU A 51 6.93 -7.35 -5.82
C LEU A 51 8.20 -6.49 -5.72
N ILE A 52 8.32 -5.46 -6.57
CA ILE A 52 9.45 -4.51 -6.51
C ILE A 52 9.50 -3.82 -5.15
N ALA A 53 8.38 -3.28 -4.66
CA ALA A 53 8.32 -2.60 -3.37
C ALA A 53 8.63 -3.54 -2.20
N PHE A 54 8.12 -4.77 -2.23
CA PHE A 54 8.39 -5.76 -1.20
C PHE A 54 9.85 -6.20 -1.20
N ALA A 55 10.43 -6.44 -2.38
CA ALA A 55 11.83 -6.84 -2.51
C ALA A 55 12.78 -5.74 -2.01
N THR A 56 12.53 -4.47 -2.34
CA THR A 56 13.36 -3.36 -1.85
C THR A 56 13.16 -3.12 -0.36
N ALA A 57 11.95 -3.28 0.17
CA ALA A 57 11.70 -3.21 1.61
C ALA A 57 12.41 -4.33 2.39
N ALA A 58 12.30 -5.57 1.92
CA ALA A 58 12.99 -6.72 2.52
C ALA A 58 14.51 -6.57 2.44
N PHE A 59 15.04 -6.08 1.31
CA PHE A 59 16.47 -5.83 1.13
C PHE A 59 16.99 -4.78 2.12
N THR A 60 16.32 -3.64 2.26
CA THR A 60 16.71 -2.62 3.23
C THR A 60 16.59 -3.13 4.66
N TRP A 61 15.52 -3.85 4.97
CA TRP A 61 15.34 -4.42 6.31
C TRP A 61 16.48 -5.38 6.67
N MET A 62 16.88 -6.28 5.76
CA MET A 62 18.02 -7.17 5.96
C MET A 62 19.35 -6.42 6.11
N LYS A 63 19.55 -5.34 5.36
CA LYS A 63 20.74 -4.48 5.45
C LYS A 63 20.81 -3.70 6.76
N VAL A 64 19.67 -3.25 7.30
CA VAL A 64 19.59 -2.48 8.54
C VAL A 64 19.60 -3.39 9.79
N MET A 65 19.12 -4.62 9.67
CA MET A 65 19.08 -5.66 10.73
C MET A 65 20.33 -6.57 10.76
N ASN A 66 21.47 -6.10 10.25
CA ASN A 66 22.67 -6.93 10.14
C ASN A 66 23.23 -7.29 11.53
N GLY A 67 23.09 -8.56 11.94
CA GLY A 67 23.62 -9.08 13.21
C GLY A 67 22.76 -8.83 14.46
N GLY A 68 21.47 -8.50 14.31
CA GLY A 68 20.53 -8.36 15.44
C GLY A 68 20.64 -7.03 16.22
N ALA A 69 21.55 -6.13 15.84
CA ALA A 69 21.64 -4.78 16.35
C ALA A 69 21.21 -3.79 15.26
N VAL A 70 20.25 -2.91 15.58
CA VAL A 70 19.80 -1.86 14.65
C VAL A 70 20.93 -0.86 14.49
N ASN A 71 21.58 -0.86 13.33
CA ASN A 71 22.60 0.14 13.05
C ASN A 71 21.90 1.44 12.60
N PHE A 72 21.58 2.31 13.55
CA PHE A 72 20.92 3.60 13.29
C PHE A 72 21.70 4.47 12.28
N ALA A 73 23.04 4.34 12.24
CA ALA A 73 23.87 5.04 11.26
C ALA A 73 23.67 4.48 9.83
N ALA A 74 23.33 3.20 9.70
CA ALA A 74 22.93 2.61 8.42
C ALA A 74 21.47 2.94 8.08
N ALA A 75 20.56 2.98 9.04
CA ALA A 75 19.13 3.26 8.81
C ALA A 75 18.85 4.72 8.37
N ALA A 76 19.56 5.69 8.96
CA ALA A 76 19.35 7.11 8.69
C ALA A 76 19.44 7.49 7.20
N PRO A 77 20.47 7.10 6.42
CA PRO A 77 20.54 7.44 5.00
C PRO A 77 19.48 6.74 4.14
N TRP A 78 19.01 5.54 4.48
CA TRP A 78 17.93 4.87 3.72
C TRP A 78 16.56 5.50 3.99
N VAL A 79 16.29 5.93 5.22
CA VAL A 79 15.03 6.60 5.59
C VAL A 79 14.99 8.04 5.07
N LEU A 80 16.08 8.81 5.24
CA LEU A 80 16.16 10.17 4.67
C LEU A 80 16.27 10.12 3.14
N GLY A 81 17.10 9.24 2.59
CA GLY A 81 17.25 9.10 1.14
C GLY A 81 15.99 8.59 0.46
N GLY A 82 15.34 7.58 1.04
CA GLY A 82 14.09 7.03 0.53
C GLY A 82 12.92 8.03 0.60
N SER A 83 12.79 8.78 1.70
CA SER A 83 11.75 9.82 1.80
C SER A 83 11.97 10.97 0.83
N ILE A 84 13.21 11.44 0.65
CA ILE A 84 13.52 12.53 -0.27
C ILE A 84 13.32 12.09 -1.72
N VAL A 85 13.82 10.91 -2.10
CA VAL A 85 13.69 10.38 -3.47
C VAL A 85 12.24 10.02 -3.78
N GLY A 86 11.51 9.40 -2.85
CA GLY A 86 10.08 9.09 -2.97
C GLY A 86 9.23 10.35 -3.10
N LEU A 87 9.53 11.39 -2.31
CA LEU A 87 8.84 12.68 -2.37
C LEU A 87 9.09 13.41 -3.68
N ILE A 88 10.34 13.45 -4.16
CA ILE A 88 10.66 14.07 -5.46
C ILE A 88 9.98 13.30 -6.60
N CYS A 89 10.03 11.96 -6.57
CA CYS A 89 9.43 11.13 -7.61
C CYS A 89 7.90 11.28 -7.62
N SER A 90 7.25 11.31 -6.46
CA SER A 90 5.80 11.52 -6.38
C SER A 90 5.39 12.92 -6.83
N LEU A 91 6.18 13.96 -6.50
CA LEU A 91 5.94 15.32 -6.97
C LEU A 91 6.02 15.40 -8.50
N VAL A 92 7.01 14.74 -9.11
CA VAL A 92 7.17 14.68 -10.57
C VAL A 92 5.99 13.96 -11.23
N ILE A 93 5.51 12.86 -10.63
CA ILE A 93 4.34 12.13 -11.13
C ILE A 93 3.06 12.99 -11.05
N CYS A 94 2.88 13.77 -9.97
CA CYS A 94 1.74 14.66 -9.82
C CYS A 94 1.69 15.77 -10.88
N PHE A 95 2.85 16.35 -11.26
CA PHE A 95 2.91 17.39 -12.29
C PHE A 95 2.93 16.84 -13.73
N LYS A 96 3.40 15.60 -13.94
CA LYS A 96 3.41 14.94 -15.25
C LYS A 96 2.94 13.48 -15.16
N PRO A 97 1.61 13.24 -15.16
CA PRO A 97 1.05 11.89 -15.06
C PRO A 97 1.37 11.01 -16.29
N THR A 98 1.77 11.61 -17.41
CA THR A 98 2.26 10.90 -18.61
C THR A 98 3.61 10.20 -18.40
N THR A 99 4.36 10.56 -17.35
CA THR A 99 5.62 9.89 -16.99
C THR A 99 5.41 8.81 -15.91
N ALA A 100 4.17 8.64 -15.44
CA ALA A 100 3.82 7.65 -14.43
C ALA A 100 4.31 6.23 -14.75
N PRO A 101 4.26 5.71 -15.99
CA PRO A 101 4.61 4.32 -16.20
C PRO A 101 6.12 4.02 -16.16
N THR A 102 7.00 4.99 -16.43
CA THR A 102 8.46 4.85 -16.26
C THR A 102 8.88 5.10 -14.82
N MET A 103 8.21 6.04 -14.16
CA MET A 103 8.55 6.47 -12.80
C MET A 103 7.93 5.57 -11.73
N ALA A 104 6.89 4.79 -12.04
CA ALA A 104 6.23 3.91 -11.08
C ALA A 104 7.14 2.81 -10.49
N PRO A 105 7.97 2.08 -11.26
CA PRO A 105 8.91 1.12 -10.69
C PRO A 105 9.99 1.78 -9.82
N VAL A 106 10.47 2.96 -10.24
CA VAL A 106 11.48 3.74 -9.49
C VAL A 106 10.88 4.26 -8.19
N TYR A 107 9.64 4.75 -8.23
CA TYR A 107 8.87 5.15 -7.05
C TYR A 107 8.65 3.97 -6.10
N ALA A 108 8.19 2.83 -6.60
CA ALA A 108 7.99 1.62 -5.81
C ALA A 108 9.29 1.14 -5.14
N ALA A 109 10.42 1.21 -5.85
CA ALA A 109 11.72 0.90 -5.31
C ALA A 109 12.11 1.86 -4.17
N ALA A 110 12.03 3.18 -4.40
CA ALA A 110 12.38 4.20 -3.43
C ALA A 110 11.51 4.17 -2.16
N GLU A 111 10.20 4.02 -2.32
CA GLU A 111 9.25 3.86 -1.20
C GLU A 111 9.51 2.56 -0.42
N GLY A 112 9.79 1.45 -1.12
CA GLY A 112 10.15 0.21 -0.43
C GLY A 112 11.43 0.36 0.40
N LEU A 113 12.45 1.06 -0.11
CA LEU A 113 13.67 1.37 0.65
C LEU A 113 13.37 2.21 1.90
N PHE A 114 12.50 3.22 1.78
CA PHE A 114 12.06 4.05 2.90
C PHE A 114 11.33 3.22 3.97
N LEU A 115 10.33 2.43 3.54
CA LEU A 115 9.52 1.59 4.42
C LEU A 115 10.37 0.52 5.11
N GLY A 116 11.32 -0.12 4.42
CA GLY A 116 12.21 -1.11 5.03
C GLY A 116 13.12 -0.53 6.12
N GLY A 117 13.61 0.70 5.93
CA GLY A 117 14.40 1.42 6.93
C GLY A 117 13.55 1.82 8.15
N LEU A 118 12.32 2.29 7.90
CA LEU A 118 11.38 2.67 8.96
C LEU A 118 10.88 1.45 9.75
N SER A 119 10.59 0.36 9.07
CA SER A 119 10.26 -0.94 9.67
C SER A 119 11.35 -1.42 10.63
N ALA A 120 12.62 -1.26 10.28
CA ALA A 120 13.73 -1.63 11.15
C ALA A 120 13.85 -0.77 12.42
N THR A 121 13.44 0.51 12.38
CA THR A 121 13.43 1.36 13.59
C THR A 121 12.30 0.97 14.54
N PHE A 122 11.13 0.58 14.01
CA PHE A 122 10.02 0.07 14.81
C PHE A 122 10.29 -1.28 15.46
N GLU A 123 11.04 -2.16 14.79
CA GLU A 123 11.46 -3.46 15.32
C GLU A 123 12.28 -3.33 16.62
N ASN A 124 13.08 -2.25 16.77
CA ASN A 124 13.83 -1.98 18.00
C ASN A 124 12.92 -1.72 19.21
N ARG A 125 11.77 -1.08 18.98
CA ARG A 125 10.82 -0.75 20.06
C ARG A 125 9.86 -1.89 20.33
N TYR A 126 9.51 -2.67 19.30
CA TYR A 126 8.54 -3.74 19.35
C TYR A 126 9.00 -4.93 18.48
N PRO A 127 9.85 -5.81 19.02
CA PRO A 127 10.39 -6.93 18.27
C PRO A 127 9.28 -7.91 17.84
N GLY A 128 9.32 -8.34 16.59
CA GLY A 128 8.44 -9.35 15.98
C GLY A 128 7.12 -8.82 15.42
N ILE A 129 6.73 -7.57 15.71
CA ILE A 129 5.44 -7.03 15.23
C ILE A 129 5.49 -6.74 13.74
N VAL A 130 6.65 -6.29 13.24
CA VAL A 130 6.79 -5.79 11.87
C VAL A 130 6.56 -6.90 10.85
N VAL A 131 7.12 -8.10 11.07
CA VAL A 131 6.99 -9.25 10.16
C VAL A 131 5.53 -9.73 10.08
N LEU A 132 4.82 -9.79 11.21
CA LEU A 132 3.40 -10.16 11.24
C LEU A 132 2.52 -9.10 10.59
N ALA A 133 2.75 -7.82 10.87
CA ALA A 133 1.96 -6.71 10.33
C ALA A 133 2.13 -6.56 8.80
N THR A 134 3.37 -6.63 8.33
CA THR A 134 3.67 -6.60 6.89
C THR A 134 3.16 -7.86 6.19
N GLY A 135 3.33 -9.04 6.80
CA GLY A 135 2.77 -10.30 6.30
C GLY A 135 1.25 -10.27 6.15
N CYS A 136 0.51 -9.71 7.11
CA CYS A 136 -0.94 -9.52 6.98
C CYS A 136 -1.31 -8.55 5.86
N THR A 137 -0.59 -7.43 5.71
CA THR A 137 -0.86 -6.43 4.66
C THR A 137 -0.60 -7.00 3.27
N PHE A 138 0.60 -7.55 3.04
CA PHE A 138 0.94 -8.16 1.76
C PHE A 138 0.12 -9.43 1.49
N GLY A 139 -0.18 -10.22 2.51
CA GLY A 139 -0.99 -11.43 2.40
C GLY A 139 -2.43 -11.14 1.99
N THR A 140 -3.08 -10.16 2.62
CA THR A 140 -4.46 -9.77 2.25
C THR A 140 -4.53 -9.15 0.87
N LEU A 141 -3.56 -8.31 0.51
CA LEU A 141 -3.47 -7.74 -0.83
C LEU A 141 -3.24 -8.82 -1.89
N ALA A 142 -2.27 -9.73 -1.67
CA ALA A 142 -2.00 -10.83 -2.59
C ALA A 142 -3.21 -11.77 -2.74
N ALA A 143 -3.88 -12.10 -1.64
CA ALA A 143 -5.10 -12.91 -1.65
C ALA A 143 -6.20 -12.25 -2.48
N LEU A 144 -6.44 -10.94 -2.29
CA LEU A 144 -7.43 -10.19 -3.06
C LEU A 144 -7.05 -10.10 -4.54
N LEU A 145 -5.77 -9.89 -4.84
CA LEU A 145 -5.27 -9.77 -6.20
C LEU A 145 -5.41 -11.09 -6.98
N LEU A 146 -5.06 -12.22 -6.36
CA LEU A 146 -5.25 -13.56 -6.94
C LEU A 146 -6.74 -13.91 -7.08
N ALA A 147 -7.56 -13.55 -6.08
CA ALA A 147 -9.01 -13.74 -6.14
C ALA A 147 -9.66 -12.92 -7.28
N TYR A 148 -9.15 -11.72 -7.54
CA TYR A 148 -9.64 -10.85 -8.62
C TYR A 148 -9.15 -11.31 -10.00
N GLN A 149 -7.89 -11.76 -10.09
CA GLN A 149 -7.32 -12.30 -11.34
C GLN A 149 -7.99 -13.61 -11.75
N SER A 150 -8.28 -14.50 -10.80
CA SER A 150 -8.98 -15.77 -11.07
C SER A 150 -10.45 -15.56 -11.47
N GLY A 151 -10.98 -14.34 -11.38
CA GLY A 151 -12.37 -14.02 -11.70
C GLY A 151 -13.39 -14.71 -10.80
N LEU A 152 -12.92 -15.42 -9.76
CA LEU A 152 -13.74 -16.22 -8.85
C LEU A 152 -14.61 -15.33 -7.96
N ILE A 153 -14.16 -14.11 -7.67
CA ILE A 153 -14.84 -13.15 -6.81
C ILE A 153 -15.15 -11.88 -7.61
N LYS A 154 -16.40 -11.77 -8.09
CA LYS A 154 -16.98 -10.48 -8.47
C LYS A 154 -17.52 -9.81 -7.21
N ALA A 155 -17.16 -8.53 -7.00
CA ALA A 155 -17.72 -7.71 -5.94
C ALA A 155 -19.20 -7.38 -6.22
N THR A 156 -20.07 -8.37 -6.05
CA THR A 156 -21.52 -8.23 -6.17
C THR A 156 -22.05 -7.39 -5.02
N GLU A 157 -23.27 -6.90 -5.16
CA GLU A 157 -23.93 -6.09 -4.14
C GLU A 157 -24.01 -6.81 -2.78
N ASN A 158 -24.23 -8.13 -2.81
CA ASN A 158 -24.23 -8.99 -1.62
C ASN A 158 -22.85 -9.07 -0.94
N PHE A 159 -21.75 -9.09 -1.70
CA PHE A 159 -20.39 -9.05 -1.14
C PHE A 159 -20.12 -7.70 -0.45
N LYS A 160 -20.52 -6.59 -1.08
CA LYS A 160 -20.37 -5.25 -0.50
C LYS A 160 -21.16 -5.10 0.80
N LEU A 161 -22.39 -5.61 0.85
CA LEU A 161 -23.20 -5.64 2.08
C LEU A 161 -22.55 -6.50 3.17
N GLY A 162 -22.01 -7.67 2.83
CA GLY A 162 -21.29 -8.52 3.77
C GLY A 162 -20.05 -7.86 4.36
N VAL A 163 -19.21 -7.23 3.52
CA VAL A 163 -18.01 -6.50 3.98
C VAL A 163 -18.39 -5.29 4.84
N PHE A 164 -19.45 -4.56 4.48
CA PHE A 164 -19.94 -3.44 5.27
C PHE A 164 -20.46 -3.90 6.64
N ALA A 165 -21.20 -5.01 6.69
CA ALA A 165 -21.65 -5.59 7.95
C ALA A 165 -20.48 -6.06 8.83
N ALA A 166 -19.47 -6.71 8.26
CA ALA A 166 -18.27 -7.14 8.98
C ALA A 166 -17.46 -5.94 9.52
N THR A 167 -17.24 -4.92 8.69
CA THR A 167 -16.52 -3.70 9.08
C THR A 167 -17.29 -2.91 10.13
N GLY A 168 -18.60 -2.78 9.97
CA GLY A 168 -19.49 -2.12 10.93
C GLY A 168 -19.55 -2.85 12.27
N GLY A 169 -19.59 -4.19 12.26
CA GLY A 169 -19.52 -5.00 13.47
C GLY A 169 -18.21 -4.83 14.22
N LEU A 170 -17.07 -4.85 13.52
CA LEU A 170 -15.76 -4.61 14.12
C LEU A 170 -15.65 -3.18 14.67
N ALA A 171 -16.16 -2.19 13.95
CA ALA A 171 -16.18 -0.79 14.39
C ALA A 171 -17.02 -0.60 15.67
N LEU A 172 -18.19 -1.23 15.74
CA LEU A 172 -19.04 -1.25 16.93
C LEU A 172 -18.32 -1.90 18.13
N MET A 173 -17.66 -3.04 17.91
CA MET A 173 -16.88 -3.71 18.96
C MET A 173 -15.73 -2.82 19.45
N TYR A 174 -15.02 -2.13 18.55
CA TYR A 174 -14.00 -1.16 18.95
C TYR A 174 -14.58 0.02 19.73
N LEU A 175 -15.76 0.52 19.36
CA LEU A 175 -16.42 1.63 20.05
C LEU A 175 -16.88 1.23 21.46
N ILE A 176 -17.45 0.03 21.61
CA ILE A 176 -17.80 -0.54 22.92
C ILE A 176 -16.55 -0.78 23.76
N SER A 177 -15.48 -1.32 23.18
CA SER A 177 -14.21 -1.52 23.88
C SER A 177 -13.59 -0.19 24.31
N PHE A 178 -13.66 0.85 23.48
CA PHE A 178 -13.18 2.19 23.81
C PHE A 178 -13.97 2.80 24.98
N ALA A 179 -15.30 2.76 24.92
CA ALA A 179 -16.18 3.26 25.99
C ALA A 179 -16.07 2.44 27.29
N GLY A 180 -15.96 1.11 27.17
CA GLY A 180 -15.83 0.17 28.29
C GLY A 180 -14.43 0.11 28.91
N SER A 181 -13.39 0.56 28.21
CA SER A 181 -12.03 0.64 28.76
C SER A 181 -11.84 1.77 29.78
N GLN A 182 -12.66 2.83 29.71
CA GLN A 182 -12.64 3.96 30.65
C GLN A 182 -12.99 3.56 32.11
N PRO A 183 -14.04 2.75 32.39
CA PRO A 183 -14.40 2.42 33.77
C PRO A 183 -13.45 1.44 34.50
N ARG A 184 -12.69 0.58 33.80
CA ARG A 184 -11.88 -0.47 34.45
C ARG A 184 -10.57 0.04 35.07
N ARG A 185 -9.93 1.03 34.45
CA ARG A 185 -8.62 1.56 34.91
C ARG A 185 -8.73 2.32 36.24
N SER A 186 -9.90 2.88 36.54
CA SER A 186 -10.16 3.62 37.80
C SER A 186 -10.49 2.71 38.99
N ALA A 187 -11.13 1.56 38.73
CA ALA A 187 -11.54 0.62 39.78
C ALA A 187 -10.35 -0.15 40.37
N GLU A 188 -9.39 -0.58 39.55
CA GLU A 188 -8.15 -1.20 40.04
C GLU A 188 -7.27 -0.21 40.80
N SER A 189 -7.17 1.03 40.32
CA SER A 189 -6.41 2.09 41.01
C SER A 189 -6.98 2.46 42.38
N ARG A 190 -8.29 2.30 42.60
CA ARG A 190 -8.93 2.50 43.91
C ARG A 190 -8.76 1.28 44.83
N ARG A 191 -8.88 0.07 44.28
CA ARG A 191 -8.69 -1.18 45.04
C ARG A 191 -7.23 -1.37 45.48
N ALA A 192 -6.26 -1.01 44.65
CA ALA A 192 -4.84 -1.04 45.00
C ALA A 192 -4.51 -0.06 46.14
N ARG A 193 -5.07 1.15 46.11
CA ARG A 193 -4.92 2.14 47.20
C ARG A 193 -5.63 1.71 48.49
N LEU A 194 -6.77 1.03 48.39
CA LEU A 194 -7.48 0.52 49.57
C LEU A 194 -6.72 -0.63 50.24
N ARG A 195 -6.12 -1.53 49.45
CA ARG A 195 -5.28 -2.63 49.97
C ARG A 195 -4.03 -2.11 50.68
N LEU A 196 -3.39 -1.07 50.14
CA LEU A 196 -2.25 -0.42 50.81
C LEU A 196 -2.64 0.29 52.11
N ARG A 197 -3.87 0.82 52.22
CA ARG A 197 -4.39 1.42 53.46
C ARG A 197 -4.77 0.39 54.53
N LEU A 198 -5.19 -0.81 54.13
CA LEU A 198 -5.58 -1.88 55.05
C LEU A 198 -4.40 -2.73 55.54
N SER A 199 -3.27 -2.72 54.82
CA SER A 199 -2.04 -3.43 55.21
C SER A 199 -1.09 -2.61 56.10
N GLY A 200 -1.44 -1.36 56.41
CA GLY A 200 -0.62 -0.43 57.21
C GLY A 200 -1.19 -0.12 58.60
N ARG A 201 -2.10 -0.95 59.10
CA ARG A 201 -2.56 -1.01 60.50
C ARG A 201 -2.32 -2.41 61.02
#